data_AF-A0A6U0HT99-F1
#
_entry.id   AF-A0A6U0HT99-F1
#
_cell.length_a   1.000
_cell.length_b   1.000
_cell.length_c   1.000
_cell.angle_alpha   90.00
_cell.angle_beta   90.00
_cell.angle_gamma   90.00
#
_symmetry.space_group_name_H-M   'P 1'
#
loop_
_entity.id
_entity.type
_entity.pdbx_description
1 polymer ?
#
loop_
_entity_poly.entity_id
_entity_poly.type
_entity_poly.pdbx_seq_one_letter_code
_entity_poly.pdbx_strand_id
1 'polypeptide(L)'
;KLWNRPRLILLSILLSLVCVAVGLGIALPQKDSSSNNSNNNPGIAVTEDNDPSSIPTALPTTSPTIDISSCVSASAENNSSDHFVSIRSDLVENGATTVDADFDVPFSPQRKALCWLADVDNFVIGRSPSLMAQRYILTVFYHSVFTEGVELTNWLHSNKDECTWQGITCEPSEGGVVIGLELKAEELGGELIDEL
;
A
#
# COMPACT_ATOMS: atom_id res chain seq x y z
N LYS A 1 -22.50 34.07 -23.03
CA LYS A 1 -23.81 33.64 -22.50
C LYS A 1 -23.62 33.16 -21.06
N LEU A 2 -23.61 34.10 -20.11
CA LEU A 2 -23.44 33.86 -18.67
C LEU A 2 -24.78 34.14 -17.99
N TRP A 3 -25.69 33.18 -18.00
CA TRP A 3 -26.98 33.28 -17.30
C TRP A 3 -27.48 31.87 -17.00
N ASN A 4 -27.08 31.31 -15.85
CA ASN A 4 -27.82 30.26 -15.10
C ASN A 4 -27.02 29.68 -13.90
N ARG A 5 -26.30 30.51 -13.14
CA ARG A 5 -25.63 30.06 -11.91
C ARG A 5 -26.40 30.23 -10.58
N PRO A 6 -27.49 31.03 -10.43
CA PRO A 6 -28.10 31.19 -9.10
C PRO A 6 -29.03 30.03 -8.68
N ARG A 7 -29.51 29.20 -9.62
CA ARG A 7 -30.43 28.08 -9.30
C ARG A 7 -29.73 26.82 -8.78
N LEU A 8 -28.48 26.58 -9.18
CA LEU A 8 -27.70 25.42 -8.72
C LEU A 8 -27.21 25.58 -7.27
N ILE A 9 -26.89 26.81 -6.86
CA ILE A 9 -26.41 27.10 -5.50
C ILE A 9 -27.53 26.90 -4.47
N LEU A 10 -28.77 27.28 -4.80
CA LEU A 10 -29.92 27.08 -3.91
C LEU A 10 -30.28 25.60 -3.71
N LEU A 11 -30.12 24.76 -4.73
CA LEU A 11 -30.36 23.31 -4.63
C LEU A 11 -29.32 22.62 -3.73
N SER A 12 -28.05 23.04 -3.81
CA SER A 12 -26.98 22.51 -2.97
C SER A 12 -27.18 22.83 -1.47
N ILE A 13 -27.70 24.02 -1.14
CA ILE A 13 -27.94 24.42 0.25
C ILE A 13 -29.17 23.70 0.84
N LEU A 14 -30.19 23.43 0.03
CA LEU A 14 -31.36 22.66 0.49
C LEU A 14 -31.03 21.19 0.73
N LEU A 15 -30.16 20.58 -0.09
CA LEU A 15 -29.79 19.17 0.07
C LEU A 15 -28.98 18.91 1.35
N SER A 16 -28.09 19.84 1.74
CA SER A 16 -27.27 19.69 2.95
C SER A 16 -28.09 19.82 4.24
N LEU A 17 -29.16 20.63 4.26
CA LEU A 17 -30.04 20.76 5.43
C LEU A 17 -30.88 19.49 5.69
N VAL A 18 -31.20 18.71 4.66
CA VAL A 18 -31.94 17.44 4.82
C VAL A 18 -31.07 16.35 5.45
N CYS A 19 -29.76 16.33 5.18
CA CYS A 19 -28.85 15.33 5.75
C CYS A 19 -28.63 15.49 7.26
N VAL A 20 -28.69 16.72 7.80
CA VAL A 20 -28.48 16.97 9.23
C VAL A 20 -29.67 16.51 10.08
N ALA A 21 -30.88 16.41 9.49
CA ALA A 21 -32.08 16.00 10.21
C ALA A 21 -32.21 14.47 10.43
N VAL A 22 -31.40 13.65 9.76
CA VAL A 22 -31.45 12.17 9.89
C VAL A 22 -30.40 11.63 10.87
N GLY A 23 -29.42 12.45 11.29
CA GLY A 23 -28.31 12.05 12.17
C GLY A 23 -28.60 12.09 13.69
N LEU A 24 -29.84 12.33 14.11
CA LEU A 24 -30.23 12.35 15.53
C LEU A 24 -31.26 11.25 15.81
N GLY A 25 -30.78 10.02 15.99
CA GLY A 25 -31.65 8.87 16.22
C GLY A 25 -30.95 7.67 16.85
N ILE A 26 -30.97 7.64 18.18
CA ILE A 26 -30.89 6.46 19.08
C ILE A 26 -29.48 5.96 19.45
N ALA A 27 -29.00 6.44 20.60
CA ALA A 27 -28.13 5.69 21.49
C ALA A 27 -28.94 4.68 22.31
N LEU A 28 -28.44 3.45 22.47
CA LEU A 28 -28.77 2.57 23.59
C LEU A 28 -27.50 1.85 24.08
N PRO A 29 -27.23 1.83 25.40
CA PRO A 29 -26.16 1.04 25.99
C PRO A 29 -26.64 -0.39 26.24
N GLN A 30 -25.82 -1.39 25.93
CA GLN A 30 -26.05 -2.77 26.37
C GLN A 30 -25.10 -3.14 27.52
N LYS A 31 -25.73 -3.66 28.55
CA LYS A 31 -25.30 -3.88 29.92
C LYS A 31 -24.70 -5.28 30.11
N ASP A 32 -23.58 -5.31 30.84
CA ASP A 32 -22.92 -6.33 31.67
C ASP A 32 -23.27 -7.82 31.50
N SER A 33 -22.24 -8.67 31.45
CA SER A 33 -21.85 -9.45 32.66
C SER A 33 -20.66 -10.37 32.41
N SER A 34 -19.70 -10.24 33.32
CA SER A 34 -18.58 -11.14 33.55
C SER A 34 -19.06 -12.51 34.07
N SER A 35 -18.45 -13.60 33.61
CA SER A 35 -18.32 -14.81 34.41
C SER A 35 -17.02 -15.54 34.08
N ASN A 36 -16.11 -15.44 35.04
CA ASN A 36 -14.91 -16.26 35.19
C ASN A 36 -15.29 -17.75 35.18
N ASN A 37 -14.49 -18.57 34.49
CA ASN A 37 -14.26 -19.92 35.00
C ASN A 37 -12.79 -20.29 34.87
N SER A 38 -12.12 -20.22 36.02
CA SER A 38 -10.78 -20.73 36.24
C SER A 38 -10.92 -22.19 36.67
N ASN A 39 -10.41 -23.11 35.86
CA ASN A 39 -10.16 -24.49 36.29
C ASN A 39 -8.65 -24.75 36.19
N ASN A 40 -7.99 -24.51 37.32
CA ASN A 40 -6.69 -25.10 37.61
C ASN A 40 -6.85 -26.61 37.77
N ASN A 41 -5.98 -27.40 37.13
CA ASN A 41 -5.59 -28.70 37.65
C ASN A 41 -4.08 -28.93 37.43
N PRO A 42 -3.32 -29.39 38.43
CA PRO A 42 -1.87 -29.48 38.35
C PRO A 42 -1.38 -30.88 37.91
N GLY A 43 -0.28 -30.88 37.17
CA GLY A 43 0.83 -31.79 37.34
C GLY A 43 0.77 -33.14 36.61
N ILE A 44 1.54 -33.27 35.52
CA ILE A 44 2.43 -34.42 35.29
C ILE A 44 3.73 -33.88 34.65
N ALA A 45 4.84 -34.09 35.35
CA ALA A 45 6.21 -33.88 34.90
C ALA A 45 6.70 -35.09 34.09
N VAL A 46 7.89 -34.94 33.48
CA VAL A 46 8.70 -35.95 32.73
C VAL A 46 8.32 -35.96 31.23
N THR A 47 9.19 -35.70 30.25
CA THR A 47 10.66 -35.63 30.19
C THR A 47 11.12 -34.72 29.06
N GLU A 48 12.24 -34.05 29.35
CA GLU A 48 13.26 -33.53 28.46
C GLU A 48 13.71 -34.61 27.45
N ASP A 49 13.59 -34.32 26.15
CA ASP A 49 14.49 -34.90 25.16
C ASP A 49 14.86 -33.81 24.14
N ASN A 50 16.15 -33.49 24.16
CA ASN A 50 16.78 -32.51 23.30
C ASN A 50 17.27 -33.24 22.06
N ASP A 51 16.66 -32.98 20.90
CA ASP A 51 17.32 -33.25 19.62
C ASP A 51 17.09 -32.07 18.67
N PRO A 52 18.15 -31.37 18.22
CA PRO A 52 18.01 -30.25 17.31
C PRO A 52 17.64 -30.79 15.92
N SER A 53 16.35 -30.80 15.63
CA SER A 53 15.89 -30.94 14.26
C SER A 53 16.33 -29.70 13.47
N SER A 54 17.43 -29.86 12.75
CA SER A 54 17.92 -28.93 11.75
C SER A 54 16.89 -28.83 10.63
N ILE A 55 15.85 -28.04 10.87
CA ILE A 55 15.03 -27.48 9.81
C ILE A 55 16.01 -26.65 8.96
N PRO A 56 16.16 -26.92 7.66
CA PRO A 56 16.90 -26.01 6.81
C PRO A 56 16.22 -24.65 6.95
N THR A 57 16.93 -23.67 7.50
CA THR A 57 16.55 -22.27 7.40
C THR A 57 16.37 -22.01 5.91
N ALA A 58 15.12 -21.95 5.46
CA ALA A 58 14.82 -21.50 4.13
C ALA A 58 15.50 -20.13 4.01
N LEU A 59 16.50 -20.07 3.12
CA LEU A 59 17.17 -18.85 2.74
C LEU A 59 16.09 -17.79 2.51
N PRO A 60 16.25 -16.53 2.96
CA PRO A 60 15.29 -15.48 2.65
C PRO A 60 15.00 -15.54 1.15
N THR A 61 13.74 -15.80 0.82
CA THR A 61 13.29 -15.90 -0.57
C THR A 61 13.62 -14.56 -1.21
N THR A 62 14.67 -14.56 -2.04
CA THR A 62 15.02 -13.44 -2.89
C THR A 62 13.75 -12.98 -3.58
N SER A 63 13.42 -11.70 -3.44
CA SER A 63 12.27 -11.10 -4.12
C SER A 63 12.32 -11.54 -5.60
N PRO A 64 11.22 -12.08 -6.16
CA PRO A 64 11.25 -12.65 -7.49
C PRO A 64 11.78 -11.60 -8.47
N THR A 65 12.91 -11.90 -9.10
CA THR A 65 13.54 -11.02 -10.10
C THR A 65 12.78 -11.15 -11.41
N ILE A 66 11.51 -10.72 -11.41
CA ILE A 66 10.78 -10.55 -12.67
C ILE A 66 11.41 -9.36 -13.40
N ASP A 67 11.83 -9.61 -14.63
CA ASP A 67 12.52 -8.63 -15.46
C ASP A 67 11.52 -7.59 -16.00
N ILE A 68 11.51 -6.41 -15.38
CA ILE A 68 10.72 -5.25 -15.82
C ILE A 68 11.47 -4.39 -16.86
N SER A 69 12.65 -4.80 -17.34
CA SER A 69 13.50 -3.96 -18.20
C SER A 69 12.83 -3.53 -19.51
N SER A 70 11.98 -4.40 -20.08
CA SER A 70 11.21 -4.10 -21.28
C SER A 70 10.19 -2.99 -21.04
N CYS A 71 9.47 -3.03 -19.91
CA CYS A 71 8.53 -1.99 -19.54
C CYS A 71 9.24 -0.67 -19.21
N VAL A 72 10.37 -0.72 -18.48
CA VAL A 72 11.06 0.48 -18.00
C VAL A 72 11.77 1.24 -19.11
N SER A 73 12.28 0.53 -20.12
CA SER A 73 13.02 1.12 -21.26
C SER A 73 12.13 1.50 -22.46
N ALA A 74 10.89 1.01 -22.48
CA ALA A 74 9.95 1.28 -23.57
C ALA A 74 9.59 2.78 -23.68
N SER A 75 9.42 3.27 -24.91
CA SER A 75 8.81 4.59 -25.12
C SER A 75 7.32 4.53 -24.78
N ALA A 76 6.74 5.64 -24.32
CA ALA A 76 5.32 5.75 -23.93
C ALA A 76 4.33 5.12 -24.95
N GLU A 77 4.68 5.14 -26.24
CA GLU A 77 3.82 4.72 -27.33
C GLU A 77 3.91 3.23 -27.73
N ASN A 78 4.90 2.47 -27.24
CA ASN A 78 5.11 1.08 -27.65
C ASN A 78 5.52 0.23 -26.45
N ASN A 79 4.65 -0.70 -26.01
CA ASN A 79 4.84 -1.77 -25.01
C ASN A 79 4.12 -1.64 -23.65
N SER A 80 3.15 -0.74 -23.51
CA SER A 80 2.31 -0.73 -22.30
C SER A 80 1.22 -1.80 -22.40
N SER A 81 1.15 -2.70 -21.41
CA SER A 81 0.06 -3.67 -21.29
C SER A 81 -1.26 -2.97 -20.95
N ASP A 82 -2.42 -3.58 -21.25
CA ASP A 82 -3.73 -3.03 -20.85
C ASP A 82 -3.79 -2.78 -19.33
N HIS A 83 -3.12 -3.64 -18.56
CA HIS A 83 -3.03 -3.52 -17.11
C HIS A 83 -2.21 -2.28 -16.69
N PHE A 84 -1.07 -2.03 -17.34
CA PHE A 84 -0.26 -0.83 -17.13
C PHE A 84 -1.08 0.44 -17.38
N VAL A 85 -1.83 0.48 -18.49
CA VAL A 85 -2.67 1.64 -18.84
C VAL A 85 -3.79 1.85 -17.81
N SER A 86 -4.40 0.77 -17.34
CA SER A 86 -5.44 0.84 -16.30
C SER A 86 -4.90 1.41 -14.99
N ILE A 87 -3.79 0.86 -14.48
CA ILE A 87 -3.18 1.33 -13.22
C ILE A 87 -2.74 2.78 -13.36
N ARG A 88 -2.12 3.16 -14.49
CA ARG A 88 -1.74 4.56 -14.75
C ARG A 88 -2.93 5.50 -14.63
N SER A 89 -4.05 5.16 -15.29
CA SER A 89 -5.27 5.96 -15.25
C SER A 89 -5.79 6.11 -13.83
N ASP A 90 -5.85 5.01 -13.07
CA ASP A 90 -6.34 5.02 -11.70
C ASP A 90 -5.45 5.87 -10.78
N LEU A 91 -4.13 5.77 -10.91
CA LEU A 91 -3.18 6.58 -10.13
C LEU A 91 -3.35 8.08 -10.38
N VAL A 92 -3.55 8.49 -11.65
CA VAL A 92 -3.78 9.89 -12.02
C VAL A 92 -5.15 10.37 -11.50
N GLU A 93 -6.21 9.58 -11.68
CA GLU A 93 -7.56 9.95 -11.23
C GLU A 93 -7.65 10.10 -9.70
N ASN A 94 -6.90 9.28 -8.97
CA ASN A 94 -6.87 9.31 -7.51
C ASN A 94 -5.80 10.25 -6.93
N GLY A 95 -5.08 11.00 -7.78
CA GLY A 95 -4.13 12.02 -7.34
C GLY A 95 -2.85 11.47 -6.70
N ALA A 96 -2.50 10.21 -6.97
CA ALA A 96 -1.23 9.60 -6.51
C ALA A 96 -0.01 10.22 -7.19
N THR A 97 -0.21 10.83 -8.35
CA THR A 97 0.73 11.74 -9.01
C THR A 97 -0.02 12.92 -9.59
N THR A 98 0.65 14.06 -9.71
CA THR A 98 0.10 15.26 -10.35
C THR A 98 0.57 15.44 -11.79
N VAL A 99 1.52 14.63 -12.25
CA VAL A 99 2.18 14.79 -13.55
C VAL A 99 2.17 13.45 -14.29
N ASP A 100 1.20 13.27 -15.17
CA ASP A 100 1.07 12.07 -16.02
C ASP A 100 2.32 11.82 -16.89
N ALA A 101 3.02 12.90 -17.27
CA ALA A 101 4.25 12.81 -18.04
C ALA A 101 5.41 12.12 -17.29
N ASP A 102 5.35 12.00 -15.96
CA ASP A 102 6.41 11.36 -15.17
C ASP A 102 6.50 9.86 -15.44
N PHE A 103 5.38 9.25 -15.86
CA PHE A 103 5.34 7.85 -16.30
C PHE A 103 6.02 7.63 -17.66
N ASP A 104 6.18 8.69 -18.46
CA ASP A 104 6.71 8.59 -19.81
C ASP A 104 8.23 8.72 -19.87
N VAL A 105 8.87 9.09 -18.76
CA VAL A 105 10.33 9.19 -18.62
C VAL A 105 10.93 7.79 -18.41
N PRO A 106 11.72 7.26 -19.36
CA PRO A 106 12.33 5.95 -19.20
C PRO A 106 13.27 5.92 -17.99
N PHE A 107 13.28 4.80 -17.28
CA PHE A 107 14.10 4.59 -16.07
C PHE A 107 13.84 5.53 -14.88
N SER A 108 12.83 6.41 -14.94
CA SER A 108 12.42 7.20 -13.77
C SER A 108 11.92 6.29 -12.64
N PRO A 109 12.01 6.71 -11.37
CA PRO A 109 11.40 5.99 -10.25
C PRO A 109 9.90 5.74 -10.45
N GLN A 110 9.18 6.72 -10.98
CA GLN A 110 7.75 6.64 -11.32
C GLN A 110 7.48 5.55 -12.34
N ARG A 111 8.27 5.49 -13.42
CA ARG A 111 8.16 4.46 -14.46
C ARG A 111 8.50 3.07 -13.91
N LYS A 112 9.59 2.95 -13.12
CA LYS A 112 9.96 1.69 -12.47
C LYS A 112 8.86 1.18 -11.56
N ALA A 113 8.28 2.06 -10.74
CA ALA A 113 7.20 1.72 -9.85
C ALA A 113 5.95 1.25 -10.59
N LEU A 114 5.49 2.00 -11.60
CA LEU A 114 4.33 1.62 -12.38
C LEU A 114 4.55 0.28 -13.11
N CYS A 115 5.74 0.06 -13.69
CA CYS A 115 6.08 -1.22 -14.31
C CYS A 115 6.04 -2.38 -13.30
N TRP A 116 6.61 -2.18 -12.10
CA TRP A 116 6.56 -3.21 -11.06
C TRP A 116 5.13 -3.50 -10.62
N LEU A 117 4.29 -2.47 -10.41
CA LEU A 117 2.87 -2.65 -10.08
C LEU A 117 2.13 -3.41 -11.18
N ALA A 118 2.38 -3.09 -12.45
CA ALA A 118 1.67 -3.67 -13.57
C ALA A 118 2.08 -5.11 -13.91
N ASP A 119 3.38 -5.44 -13.82
CA ASP A 119 3.92 -6.69 -14.34
C ASP A 119 4.31 -7.69 -13.24
N VAL A 120 4.46 -7.24 -11.99
CA VAL A 120 5.03 -8.04 -10.90
C VAL A 120 4.10 -8.14 -9.69
N ASP A 121 3.44 -7.04 -9.31
CA ASP A 121 2.74 -6.93 -8.04
C ASP A 121 1.31 -7.51 -8.08
N ASN A 122 1.20 -8.81 -7.78
CA ASN A 122 -0.09 -9.48 -7.68
C ASN A 122 -0.97 -8.92 -6.54
N PHE A 123 -0.39 -8.19 -5.59
CA PHE A 123 -1.12 -7.68 -4.43
C PHE A 123 -2.01 -6.47 -4.77
N VAL A 124 -1.83 -5.81 -5.92
CA VAL A 124 -2.67 -4.66 -6.35
C VAL A 124 -4.05 -5.08 -6.87
N ILE A 125 -4.20 -6.32 -7.33
CA ILE A 125 -5.44 -6.82 -7.92
C ILE A 125 -6.58 -6.83 -6.88
N GLY A 126 -7.61 -6.02 -7.11
CA GLY A 126 -8.82 -5.97 -6.28
C GLY A 126 -8.71 -5.12 -5.01
N ARG A 127 -7.60 -4.37 -4.82
CA ARG A 127 -7.50 -3.38 -3.73
C ARG A 127 -8.17 -2.06 -4.06
N SER A 128 -8.48 -1.28 -3.02
CA SER A 128 -9.03 0.06 -3.19
C SER A 128 -8.01 0.97 -3.88
N PRO A 129 -8.46 2.00 -4.64
CA PRO A 129 -7.55 2.94 -5.28
C PRO A 129 -6.58 3.63 -4.31
N SER A 130 -7.03 3.91 -3.08
CA SER A 130 -6.19 4.51 -2.04
C SER A 130 -5.02 3.64 -1.61
N LEU A 131 -5.22 2.32 -1.47
CA LEU A 131 -4.17 1.38 -1.09
C LEU A 131 -3.22 1.10 -2.25
N MET A 132 -3.75 1.06 -3.48
CA MET A 132 -2.90 1.00 -4.68
C MET A 132 -2.01 2.25 -4.79
N ALA A 133 -2.56 3.44 -4.57
CA ALA A 133 -1.82 4.70 -4.57
C ALA A 133 -0.72 4.71 -3.50
N GLN A 134 -1.03 4.31 -2.27
CA GLN A 134 -0.06 4.18 -1.19
C GLN A 134 1.13 3.28 -1.58
N ARG A 135 0.82 2.10 -2.11
CA ARG A 135 1.86 1.16 -2.53
C ARG A 135 2.67 1.65 -3.71
N TYR A 136 2.03 2.33 -4.67
CA TYR A 136 2.73 3.04 -5.73
C TYR A 136 3.72 4.06 -5.16
N ILE A 137 3.28 4.96 -4.27
CA ILE A 137 4.12 5.99 -3.66
C ILE A 137 5.32 5.37 -2.94
N LEU A 138 5.12 4.30 -2.14
CA LEU A 138 6.22 3.61 -1.48
C LEU A 138 7.17 2.94 -2.47
N THR A 139 6.67 2.46 -3.60
CA THR A 139 7.51 1.87 -4.65
C THR A 139 8.32 2.95 -5.39
N VAL A 140 7.73 4.12 -5.66
CA VAL A 140 8.46 5.28 -6.19
C VAL A 140 9.56 5.67 -5.21
N PHE A 141 9.20 5.83 -3.94
CA PHE A 141 10.16 6.12 -2.87
C PHE A 141 11.31 5.12 -2.90
N TYR A 142 11.01 3.81 -2.95
CA TYR A 142 12.04 2.78 -3.00
C TYR A 142 13.03 2.99 -4.15
N HIS A 143 12.52 3.23 -5.35
CA HIS A 143 13.36 3.43 -6.54
C HIS A 143 14.08 4.79 -6.58
N SER A 144 13.68 5.74 -5.73
CA SER A 144 14.30 7.06 -5.63
C SER A 144 15.41 7.12 -4.59
N VAL A 145 15.23 6.51 -3.42
CA VAL A 145 16.16 6.67 -2.29
C VAL A 145 17.13 5.51 -2.09
N PHE A 146 16.75 4.28 -2.45
CA PHE A 146 17.62 3.12 -2.23
C PHE A 146 18.54 2.91 -3.42
N THR A 147 19.80 2.62 -3.11
CA THR A 147 20.77 2.23 -4.12
C THR A 147 20.49 0.79 -4.56
N GLU A 148 20.87 0.47 -5.80
CA GLU A 148 20.76 -0.89 -6.30
C GLU A 148 21.59 -1.85 -5.42
N GLY A 149 21.00 -2.97 -5.03
CA GLY A 149 21.65 -3.99 -4.22
C GLY A 149 21.48 -3.85 -2.70
N VAL A 150 20.72 -2.85 -2.21
CA VAL A 150 20.30 -2.82 -0.81
C VAL A 150 19.25 -3.92 -0.57
N GLU A 151 19.51 -4.80 0.40
CA GLU A 151 18.55 -5.81 0.83
C GLU A 151 17.68 -5.26 1.96
N LEU A 152 16.46 -4.83 1.63
CA LEU A 152 15.46 -4.44 2.62
C LEU A 152 14.43 -5.56 2.79
N THR A 153 14.08 -5.84 4.04
CA THR A 153 13.17 -6.95 4.33
C THR A 153 11.77 -6.67 3.78
N ASN A 154 11.26 -7.59 2.96
CA ASN A 154 9.93 -7.58 2.33
C ASN A 154 9.63 -6.45 1.35
N TRP A 155 10.51 -5.46 1.15
CA TRP A 155 10.28 -4.40 0.16
C TRP A 155 10.11 -4.99 -1.23
N LEU A 156 9.14 -4.44 -1.98
CA LEU A 156 8.77 -4.91 -3.32
C LEU A 156 8.43 -6.41 -3.38
N HIS A 157 7.92 -6.98 -2.29
CA HIS A 157 7.45 -8.36 -2.28
C HIS A 157 6.02 -8.42 -2.84
N SER A 158 5.88 -9.01 -4.03
CA SER A 158 4.63 -8.99 -4.84
C SER A 158 3.39 -9.65 -4.23
N ASN A 159 3.58 -10.47 -3.19
CA ASN A 159 2.48 -11.20 -2.53
C ASN A 159 2.31 -10.82 -1.04
N LYS A 160 2.92 -9.72 -0.59
CA LYS A 160 2.83 -9.26 0.79
C LYS A 160 2.43 -7.80 0.85
N ASP A 161 1.68 -7.47 1.90
CA ASP A 161 1.29 -6.11 2.23
C ASP A 161 2.51 -5.23 2.58
N GLU A 162 2.49 -3.97 2.16
CA GLU A 162 3.50 -2.97 2.48
C GLU A 162 3.67 -2.74 3.98
N CYS A 163 2.65 -3.03 4.80
CA CYS A 163 2.72 -3.04 6.25
C CYS A 163 3.69 -4.08 6.81
N THR A 164 4.13 -5.03 5.99
CA THR A 164 5.17 -6.00 6.36
C THR A 164 6.58 -5.57 5.95
N TRP A 165 6.72 -4.45 5.24
CA TRP A 165 8.00 -3.94 4.78
C TRP A 165 8.78 -3.34 5.94
N GLN A 166 10.09 -3.54 5.92
CA GLN A 166 10.99 -2.99 6.93
C GLN A 166 10.82 -1.49 7.05
N GLY A 167 10.60 -1.00 8.28
CA GLY A 167 10.46 0.42 8.56
C GLY A 167 9.06 0.99 8.34
N ILE A 168 8.12 0.23 7.78
CA ILE A 168 6.74 0.69 7.59
C ILE A 168 5.90 0.42 8.84
N THR A 169 5.13 1.42 9.26
CA THR A 169 4.11 1.32 10.30
C THR A 169 2.74 1.58 9.71
N CYS A 170 1.78 0.68 9.99
CA CYS A 170 0.40 0.82 9.54
C CYS A 170 -0.59 0.92 10.69
N GLU A 171 -1.75 1.51 10.41
CA GLU A 171 -2.91 1.44 11.29
C GLU A 171 -3.37 -0.04 11.42
N PRO A 172 -3.85 -0.50 12.61
CA PRO A 172 -4.17 -1.91 12.87
C PRO A 172 -5.43 -2.47 12.16
N SER A 173 -5.83 -1.91 11.02
CA SER A 173 -6.90 -2.42 10.15
C SER A 173 -6.36 -3.43 9.12
N GLU A 174 -7.22 -4.30 8.59
CA GLU A 174 -6.84 -5.21 7.50
C GLU A 174 -6.51 -4.39 6.24
N GLY A 175 -5.32 -4.63 5.65
CA GLY A 175 -4.80 -3.85 4.51
C GLY A 175 -4.38 -2.43 4.90
N GLY A 176 -3.85 -2.27 6.12
CA GLY A 176 -3.72 -1.01 6.84
C GLY A 176 -3.15 0.18 6.07
N VAL A 177 -3.63 1.36 6.44
CA VAL A 177 -3.09 2.64 5.96
C VAL A 177 -1.73 2.85 6.61
N VAL A 178 -0.73 3.19 5.81
CA VAL A 178 0.62 3.51 6.26
C VAL A 178 0.58 4.86 6.97
N ILE A 179 1.06 4.85 8.22
CA ILE A 179 1.08 6.01 9.12
C ILE A 179 2.50 6.37 9.57
N GLY A 180 3.50 5.60 9.18
CA GLY A 180 4.88 5.86 9.53
C GLY A 180 5.88 5.13 8.65
N LEU A 181 7.02 5.78 8.43
CA LEU A 181 8.20 5.24 7.74
C LEU A 181 9.43 5.60 8.56
N GLU A 182 10.17 4.59 9.03
CA GLU A 182 11.40 4.74 9.79
C GLU A 182 12.51 3.90 9.16
N LEU A 183 13.54 4.58 8.65
CA LEU A 183 14.66 3.95 7.95
C LEU A 183 15.98 4.32 8.61
N LYS A 184 16.97 3.42 8.51
CA LYS A 184 18.32 3.71 8.99
C LYS A 184 19.07 4.50 7.93
N ALA A 185 19.79 5.54 8.35
CA ALA A 185 20.49 6.45 7.46
C ALA A 185 21.54 5.77 6.57
N GLU A 186 22.08 4.62 7.00
CA GLU A 186 23.07 3.84 6.27
C GLU A 186 22.51 3.16 5.00
N GLU A 187 21.19 3.13 4.86
CA GLU A 187 20.48 2.48 3.75
C GLU A 187 20.08 3.50 2.65
N LEU A 188 20.22 4.81 2.90
CA LEU A 188 19.73 5.87 2.02
C LEU A 188 20.86 6.47 1.16
N GLY A 189 20.67 6.56 -0.16
CA GLY A 189 21.65 7.14 -1.08
C GLY A 189 21.10 8.09 -2.16
N GLY A 190 19.77 8.27 -2.23
CA GLY A 190 19.10 9.10 -3.24
C GLY A 190 18.44 10.38 -2.70
N GLU A 191 17.54 10.96 -3.50
CA GLU A 191 16.81 12.21 -3.17
C GLU A 191 15.39 11.90 -2.68
N LEU A 192 14.88 12.72 -1.76
CA LEU A 192 13.49 12.66 -1.31
C LEU A 192 12.56 13.14 -2.43
N ILE A 193 11.47 12.41 -2.66
CA ILE A 193 10.51 12.69 -3.72
C ILE A 193 9.38 13.62 -3.25
N ASP A 194 8.74 14.31 -4.19
CA ASP A 194 7.63 15.24 -3.92
C ASP A 194 6.28 14.52 -3.69
N GLU A 195 6.19 13.23 -4.05
CA GLU A 195 4.99 12.40 -3.88
C GLU A 195 4.75 11.94 -2.42
N LEU A 196 5.67 12.24 -1.49
CA LEU A 196 5.57 11.92 -0.06
C LEU A 196 4.91 13.02 0.79
#